data_AF-A0A2L2XBR1-F1
#
_entry.id   AF-A0A2L2XBR1-F1
#
_cell.length_a   1.000
_cell.length_b   1.000
_cell.length_c   1.000
_cell.angle_alpha   90.00
_cell.angle_beta   90.00
_cell.angle_gamma   90.00
#
_symmetry.space_group_name_H-M   'P 1'
#
loop_
_entity.id
_entity.type
_entity.pdbx_description
1 polymer ?
#
loop_
_entity_poly.entity_id
_entity_poly.type
_entity_poly.pdbx_seq_one_letter_code
_entity_poly.pdbx_strand_id
1 'polypeptide(L)'
;MKKKVVLAYSGGLDTTVIIPWLQENYDYEIIAVCVDVGQGTEMEGLEERAIKSGAVKYYQLDVTEEFLKDYAFEMLKAGAVYENRYLLGTSIARPLIAKCLVDVAKKEGAVAICHG
;
A
#
# COMPACT_ATOMS: atom_id res chain seq x y z
N MET A 1 22.48 4.25 11.28
CA MET A 1 21.56 3.54 10.37
C MET A 1 20.72 4.58 9.65
N LYS A 2 20.45 4.37 8.35
CA LYS A 2 19.53 5.23 7.61
C LYS A 2 18.12 5.08 8.18
N LYS A 3 17.33 6.14 8.10
CA LYS A 3 15.91 6.10 8.50
C LYS A 3 15.14 5.33 7.44
N LYS A 4 14.16 4.52 7.87
CA LYS A 4 13.31 3.74 6.96
C LYS A 4 11.99 4.45 6.68
N VAL A 5 11.52 4.37 5.44
CA VAL A 5 10.18 4.82 5.02
C VAL A 5 9.44 3.65 4.41
N VAL A 6 8.18 3.46 4.83
CA VAL A 6 7.27 2.49 4.21
C VAL A 6 6.53 3.18 3.06
N LEU A 7 6.70 2.70 1.84
CA LEU A 7 6.01 3.22 0.66
C LEU A 7 4.83 2.32 0.31
N ALA A 8 3.63 2.90 0.21
CA ALA A 8 2.49 2.27 -0.45
C ALA A 8 2.81 2.08 -1.94
N TYR A 9 3.15 0.85 -2.33
CA TYR A 9 3.71 0.54 -3.63
C TYR A 9 2.68 -0.17 -4.52
N SER A 10 2.28 0.48 -5.61
CA SER A 10 1.35 -0.07 -6.60
C SER A 10 2.02 -0.72 -7.80
N GLY A 11 3.34 -0.52 -7.96
CA GLY A 11 4.03 -0.91 -9.19
C GLY A 11 3.89 0.07 -10.36
N GLY A 12 3.02 1.06 -10.25
CA GLY A 12 2.87 2.12 -11.25
C GLY A 12 4.15 2.94 -11.43
N LEU A 13 4.19 3.75 -12.49
CA LEU A 13 5.32 4.63 -12.79
C LEU A 13 5.68 5.51 -11.58
N ASP A 14 4.68 6.18 -11.01
CA ASP A 14 4.88 7.16 -9.95
C ASP A 14 5.48 6.53 -8.69
N THR A 15 4.90 5.45 -8.18
CA THR A 15 5.40 4.75 -6.99
C THR A 15 6.75 4.06 -7.23
N THR A 16 7.06 3.71 -8.48
CA THR A 16 8.39 3.20 -8.87
C THR A 16 9.45 4.29 -8.88
N VAL A 17 9.11 5.51 -9.33
CA VAL A 17 10.02 6.67 -9.34
C VAL A 17 10.21 7.27 -7.93
N ILE A 18 9.21 7.18 -7.06
CA ILE A 18 9.31 7.65 -5.67
C ILE A 18 10.44 6.94 -4.90
N ILE A 19 10.73 5.67 -5.21
CA ILE A 19 11.78 4.90 -4.53
C ILE A 19 13.16 5.58 -4.68
N PRO A 20 13.74 5.72 -5.88
CA PRO A 20 15.03 6.41 -6.04
C PRO A 20 14.94 7.88 -5.65
N TRP A 21 13.79 8.55 -5.87
CA TRP A 21 13.63 9.95 -5.50
C TRP A 21 13.79 10.20 -3.99
N LEU A 22 13.19 9.35 -3.14
CA LEU A 22 13.35 9.45 -1.69
C LEU A 22 14.77 9.12 -1.23
N GLN A 23 15.47 8.23 -1.93
CA GLN A 23 16.86 7.90 -1.65
C GLN A 23 17.79 9.07 -1.98
N GLU A 24 17.65 9.66 -3.16
CA GLU A 24 18.48 10.75 -3.66
C GLU A 24 18.26 12.05 -2.88
N ASN A 25 17.03 12.35 -2.48
CA ASN A 25 16.69 13.63 -1.86
C ASN A 25 16.70 13.61 -0.33
N TYR A 26 16.56 12.44 0.31
CA TYR A 26 16.40 12.34 1.77
C TYR A 26 17.25 11.25 2.44
N ASP A 27 18.02 10.47 1.67
CA ASP A 27 18.86 9.38 2.18
C ASP A 27 18.08 8.32 2.99
N TYR A 28 16.85 8.02 2.59
CA TYR A 28 15.99 7.02 3.23
C TYR A 28 16.21 5.60 2.69
N GLU A 29 16.06 4.60 3.56
CA GLU A 29 15.85 3.20 3.14
C GLU A 29 14.37 2.96 2.88
N ILE A 30 14.03 2.46 1.70
CA ILE A 30 12.64 2.31 1.28
C ILE A 30 12.18 0.86 1.42
N ILE A 31 11.07 0.68 2.12
CA ILE A 31 10.36 -0.59 2.23
C ILE A 31 9.09 -0.46 1.40
N ALA A 32 9.05 -1.14 0.26
CA ALA A 32 7.89 -1.15 -0.61
C ALA A 32 6.84 -2.12 -0.07
N VAL A 33 5.59 -1.67 0.06
CA VAL A 33 4.49 -2.49 0.56
C VAL A 33 3.35 -2.47 -0.44
N CYS A 34 3.05 -3.64 -0.99
CA CYS A 34 1.85 -3.87 -1.78
C CYS A 34 0.78 -4.56 -0.92
N VAL A 35 -0.42 -4.00 -0.92
CA VAL A 35 -1.57 -4.52 -0.17
C VAL A 35 -2.59 -5.04 -1.17
N ASP A 36 -2.75 -6.35 -1.23
CA ASP A 36 -3.67 -7.05 -2.11
C ASP A 36 -5.08 -7.03 -1.50
N VAL A 37 -5.97 -6.29 -2.14
CA VAL A 37 -7.41 -6.20 -1.88
C VAL A 37 -8.22 -6.78 -3.04
N GLY A 38 -7.57 -7.55 -3.93
CA GLY A 38 -8.19 -8.24 -5.06
C GLY A 38 -7.84 -7.68 -6.43
N GLN A 39 -6.68 -7.04 -6.59
CA GLN A 39 -6.27 -6.41 -7.86
C GLN A 39 -5.87 -7.43 -8.95
N GLY A 40 -5.59 -8.69 -8.60
CA GLY A 40 -5.32 -9.76 -9.57
C GLY A 40 -3.94 -9.63 -10.23
N THR A 41 -3.88 -9.73 -11.56
CA THR A 41 -2.61 -9.80 -12.33
C THR A 41 -1.76 -8.53 -12.24
N GLU A 42 -2.29 -7.43 -11.73
CA GLU A 42 -1.53 -6.20 -11.46
C GLU A 42 -0.40 -6.40 -10.43
N MET A 43 -0.43 -7.51 -9.68
CA MET A 43 0.55 -7.86 -8.65
C MET A 43 1.80 -8.59 -9.19
N GLU A 44 1.81 -8.97 -10.46
CA GLU A 44 2.91 -9.75 -11.04
C GLU A 44 4.19 -8.92 -11.23
N GLY A 45 5.33 -9.45 -10.77
CA GLY A 45 6.65 -8.83 -10.94
C GLY A 45 6.89 -7.56 -10.11
N LEU A 46 6.00 -7.24 -9.16
CA LEU A 46 6.12 -6.03 -8.33
C LEU A 46 7.35 -6.06 -7.42
N GLU A 47 7.66 -7.21 -6.83
CA GLU A 47 8.86 -7.37 -5.99
C GLU A 47 10.14 -7.06 -6.79
N GLU A 48 10.31 -7.71 -7.93
CA GLU A 48 11.48 -7.52 -8.79
C GLU A 48 11.62 -6.05 -9.21
N ARG A 49 10.51 -5.40 -9.57
CA ARG A 49 10.50 -3.98 -9.94
C ARG A 49 10.90 -3.09 -8.77
N ALA A 50 10.32 -3.29 -7.58
CA ALA A 50 10.63 -2.50 -6.40
C ALA A 50 12.11 -2.61 -6.00
N ILE A 51 12.65 -3.82 -5.99
CA ILE A 51 14.06 -4.07 -5.64
C ILE A 51 14.99 -3.46 -6.69
N LYS A 52 14.70 -3.62 -8.00
CA LYS A 52 15.48 -2.98 -9.08
C LYS A 52 15.48 -1.46 -8.99
N SER A 53 14.39 -0.86 -8.51
CA SER A 53 14.28 0.58 -8.29
C SER A 53 14.95 1.08 -7.01
N GLY A 54 15.49 0.18 -6.17
CA GLY A 54 16.28 0.53 -5.00
C GLY A 54 15.63 0.23 -3.65
N ALA A 55 14.42 -0.35 -3.60
CA ALA A 55 13.82 -0.74 -2.32
C ALA A 55 14.71 -1.77 -1.60
N VAL A 56 14.91 -1.60 -0.30
CA VAL A 56 15.71 -2.54 0.50
C VAL A 56 14.92 -3.78 0.91
N LYS A 57 13.59 -3.70 0.81
CA LYS A 57 12.66 -4.76 1.17
C LYS A 57 11.32 -4.56 0.48
N TYR A 58 10.64 -5.67 0.19
CA TYR A 58 9.30 -5.71 -0.34
C TYR A 58 8.38 -6.52 0.56
N TYR A 59 7.13 -6.08 0.70
CA TYR A 59 6.04 -6.83 1.33
C TYR A 59 4.88 -6.94 0.36
N GLN A 60 4.33 -8.15 0.24
CA GLN A 60 3.03 -8.39 -0.35
C GLN A 60 2.11 -8.92 0.74
N LEU A 61 1.03 -8.18 1.01
CA LEU A 61 0.06 -8.50 2.05
C LEU A 61 -1.26 -8.86 1.40
N ASP A 62 -1.66 -10.13 1.47
CA ASP A 62 -3.01 -10.56 1.11
C ASP A 62 -3.97 -10.22 2.25
N VAL A 63 -4.88 -9.29 1.98
CA VAL A 63 -5.93 -8.87 2.92
C VAL A 63 -7.31 -8.96 2.28
N THR A 64 -7.47 -9.78 1.24
CA THR A 64 -8.73 -9.93 0.50
C THR A 64 -9.88 -10.39 1.40
N GLU A 65 -9.63 -11.35 2.30
CA GLU A 65 -10.63 -11.84 3.25
C GLU A 65 -11.00 -10.80 4.33
N GLU A 66 -10.00 -10.09 4.88
CA GLU A 66 -10.21 -8.99 5.84
C GLU A 66 -10.98 -7.84 5.18
N PHE A 67 -10.63 -7.51 3.94
CA PHE A 67 -11.33 -6.49 3.15
C PHE A 67 -12.81 -6.84 2.97
N LEU A 68 -13.13 -8.09 2.63
CA LEU A 68 -14.53 -8.50 2.47
C LEU A 68 -15.28 -8.47 3.80
N LYS A 69 -14.75 -9.15 4.83
CA LYS A 69 -15.47 -9.35 6.10
C LYS A 69 -15.64 -8.06 6.90
N ASP A 70 -14.58 -7.26 7.01
CA ASP A 70 -14.51 -6.18 7.99
C ASP A 70 -14.77 -4.81 7.37
N TYR A 71 -14.77 -4.71 6.03
CA TYR A 71 -14.96 -3.45 5.31
C TYR A 71 -16.11 -3.51 4.30
N ALA A 72 -16.02 -4.37 3.27
CA ALA A 72 -17.00 -4.38 2.18
C ALA A 72 -18.39 -4.85 2.64
N PHE A 73 -18.47 -5.92 3.45
CA PHE A 73 -19.75 -6.40 3.98
C PHE A 73 -20.36 -5.45 5.01
N GLU A 74 -19.54 -4.79 5.82
CA GLU A 74 -20.03 -3.76 6.76
C GLU A 74 -20.58 -2.54 6.02
N MET A 75 -19.90 -2.10 4.96
CA MET A 75 -20.40 -1.04 4.08
C MET A 75 -21.73 -1.43 3.41
N LEU A 76 -21.85 -2.68 2.97
CA LEU A 76 -23.08 -3.21 2.37
C LEU A 76 -24.24 -3.22 3.39
N LYS A 77 -24.00 -3.72 4.61
CA LYS A 77 -25.00 -3.73 5.70
C LYS A 77 -25.49 -2.32 6.05
N ALA A 78 -24.59 -1.34 6.01
CA ALA A 78 -24.92 0.06 6.24
C ALA A 78 -25.74 0.70 5.11
N GLY A 79 -25.89 0.02 3.96
CA GLY A 79 -26.54 0.59 2.78
C GLY A 79 -25.81 1.82 2.24
N ALA A 80 -24.48 1.86 2.38
CA ALA A 80 -23.71 3.06 2.07
C ALA A 80 -23.69 3.33 0.55
N VAL A 81 -24.24 4.48 0.17
CA VAL A 81 -24.24 4.97 -1.21
C VAL A 81 -23.87 6.45 -1.20
N TYR A 82 -22.76 6.79 -1.85
CA TYR A 82 -22.34 8.17 -2.00
C TYR A 82 -23.08 8.83 -3.18
N GLU A 83 -23.66 10.01 -2.93
CA GLU A 83 -24.40 10.80 -3.92
C GLU A 83 -25.46 9.98 -4.68
N ASN A 84 -26.11 9.04 -4.00
CA ASN A 84 -27.14 8.13 -4.53
C ASN A 84 -26.70 7.29 -5.76
N ARG A 85 -25.40 7.15 -6.00
CA ARG A 85 -24.88 6.43 -7.19
C ARG A 85 -23.63 5.60 -6.93
N TYR A 86 -22.68 6.10 -6.16
CA TYR A 86 -21.37 5.48 -6.03
C TYR A 86 -21.29 4.56 -4.81
N LEU A 87 -20.87 3.30 -5.04
CA LEU A 87 -20.76 2.26 -4.01
C LEU A 87 -19.40 2.24 -3.30
N LEU A 88 -18.68 3.37 -3.27
CA LEU A 88 -17.52 3.58 -2.40
C LEU A 88 -16.36 2.56 -2.57
N GLY A 89 -16.30 1.82 -3.69
CA GLY A 89 -15.37 0.70 -3.87
C GLY A 89 -13.89 1.07 -3.73
N THR A 90 -13.50 2.27 -4.14
CA THR A 90 -12.13 2.76 -3.96
C THR A 90 -11.90 3.22 -2.52
N SER A 91 -12.82 4.03 -1.98
CA SER A 91 -12.68 4.63 -0.65
C SER A 91 -12.66 3.59 0.46
N ILE A 92 -13.43 2.50 0.34
CA ILE A 92 -13.58 1.51 1.41
C ILE A 92 -12.32 0.66 1.62
N ALA A 93 -11.48 0.49 0.60
CA ALA A 93 -10.19 -0.20 0.71
C ALA A 93 -9.11 0.64 1.39
N ARG A 94 -9.17 1.98 1.31
CA ARG A 94 -8.09 2.87 1.77
C ARG A 94 -7.81 2.79 3.29
N PRO A 95 -8.81 2.71 4.18
CA PRO A 95 -8.55 2.53 5.60
C PRO A 95 -7.79 1.24 5.93
N LEU A 96 -8.11 0.12 5.26
CA LEU A 96 -7.40 -1.15 5.45
C LEU A 96 -5.95 -1.07 4.94
N ILE A 97 -5.74 -0.48 3.76
CA ILE A 97 -4.39 -0.26 3.22
C ILE A 97 -3.57 0.59 4.20
N ALA A 98 -4.13 1.68 4.72
CA ALA A 98 -3.46 2.54 5.70
C ALA A 98 -3.10 1.79 6.99
N LYS A 99 -4.00 0.96 7.52
CA LYS A 99 -3.73 0.09 8.67
C LYS A 99 -2.52 -0.82 8.41
N CYS A 100 -2.50 -1.51 7.27
CA CYS A 100 -1.39 -2.39 6.89
C CYS A 100 -0.05 -1.66 6.82
N LEU A 101 -0.02 -0.46 6.23
CA LEU A 101 1.19 0.37 6.15
C LEU A 101 1.70 0.78 7.54
N VAL A 102 0.79 1.16 8.44
CA VAL A 102 1.13 1.48 9.84
C VAL A 102 1.70 0.27 10.57
N ASP A 103 1.11 -0.91 10.38
CA ASP A 103 1.58 -2.14 11.02
C ASP A 103 2.97 -2.54 10.51
N VAL A 104 3.22 -2.45 9.20
CA VAL A 104 4.56 -2.67 8.63
C VAL A 104 5.55 -1.62 9.13
N ALA A 105 5.17 -0.34 9.19
CA ALA A 105 6.04 0.73 9.68
C ALA A 105 6.48 0.49 11.12
N LYS A 106 5.54 0.10 12.01
CA LYS A 106 5.85 -0.28 13.39
C LYS A 106 6.77 -1.49 13.46
N LYS A 107 6.47 -2.54 12.69
CA LYS A 107 7.27 -3.78 12.63
C LYS A 107 8.72 -3.51 12.20
N GLU A 108 8.92 -2.59 11.26
CA GLU A 108 10.22 -2.30 10.66
C GLU A 108 10.99 -1.18 11.35
N GLY A 109 10.38 -0.50 12.32
CA GLY A 109 10.94 0.70 12.94
C GLY A 109 11.06 1.86 11.96
N ALA A 110 10.15 1.97 10.99
CA ALA A 110 10.11 3.05 10.03
C ALA A 110 9.64 4.36 10.68
N VAL A 111 10.21 5.48 10.24
CA VAL A 111 9.91 6.80 10.81
C VAL A 111 8.72 7.47 10.13
N ALA A 112 8.33 6.99 8.95
CA ALA A 112 7.25 7.56 8.16
C ALA A 112 6.65 6.52 7.21
N ILE A 113 5.44 6.83 6.75
CA ILE A 113 4.78 6.19 5.61
C ILE A 113 4.74 7.21 4.48
N CYS A 114 4.88 6.76 3.25
CA CYS A 114 4.78 7.52 2.01
C CYS A 114 3.75 6.86 1.09
N HIS A 115 3.04 7.66 0.30
CA HIS A 115 2.16 7.20 -0.78
C HIS A 115 2.40 8.04 -2.04
N GLY A 116 2.03 7.49 -3.20
CA GLY A 116 2.00 8.20 -4.47
C GLY A 116 0.76 9.06 -4.65
#